data_AF-A0A968XCW3-F1
#
_entry.id   AF-A0A968XCW3-F1
#
_cell.length_a   1.000
_cell.length_b   1.000
_cell.length_c   1.000
_cell.angle_alpha   90.00
_cell.angle_beta   90.00
_cell.angle_gamma   90.00
#
_symmetry.space_group_name_H-M   'P 1'
#
loop_
_entity.id
_entity.type
_entity.pdbx_description
1 polymer ?
#
loop_
_entity_poly.entity_id
_entity_poly.type
_entity_poly.pdbx_seq_one_letter_code
_entity_poly.pdbx_strand_id
1 'polypeptide(L)'
;MSQESLTPEQTTELLQWRDRKLSPKEIARQMGLRPAIVSEFLRGHTELLAQERQEKGELAPLVGCSINQGAIAELLEPKRNIFGKKKSSDDSKGMAQITVARMEKNRYLVSSFLIDYFCLGVKNALLKKCDRAKYEMLMQATSAGFGEELQEISLEQAQAIIFGSIDYAASLGFQPHPDFEEAKFILGPRLEKLQKIECGRSGKPFYIEGPRDNSGKIIRTLRESVGDGNFDYMAGVPAEFF
;
A
#
# COMPACT_ATOMS: atom_id res chain seq x y z
N MET A 1 -5.78 -41.37 -26.58
CA MET A 1 -4.60 -41.08 -25.74
C MET A 1 -5.11 -40.80 -24.35
N SER A 2 -4.88 -41.72 -23.43
CA SER A 2 -5.45 -41.69 -22.07
C SER A 2 -4.90 -40.47 -21.32
N GLN A 3 -5.80 -39.59 -20.84
CA GLN A 3 -5.45 -38.59 -19.85
C GLN A 3 -5.11 -39.33 -18.55
N GLU A 4 -3.84 -39.34 -18.21
CA GLU A 4 -3.31 -39.95 -16.99
C GLU A 4 -3.68 -39.01 -15.83
N SER A 5 -4.86 -39.22 -15.23
CA SER A 5 -5.36 -38.42 -14.11
C SER A 5 -4.72 -38.88 -12.79
N LEU A 6 -4.24 -37.93 -11.98
CA LEU A 6 -3.68 -38.20 -10.65
C LEU A 6 -4.74 -38.77 -9.71
N THR A 7 -4.37 -39.73 -8.84
CA THR A 7 -5.26 -40.22 -7.77
C THR A 7 -5.38 -39.20 -6.63
N PRO A 8 -6.43 -39.27 -5.78
CA PRO A 8 -6.57 -38.39 -4.61
C PRO A 8 -5.37 -38.42 -3.64
N GLU A 9 -4.71 -39.57 -3.51
CA GLU A 9 -3.51 -39.71 -2.69
C GLU A 9 -2.33 -38.96 -3.33
N GLN A 10 -2.16 -39.10 -4.65
CA GLN A 10 -1.12 -38.38 -5.40
C GLN A 10 -1.36 -36.87 -5.37
N THR A 11 -2.60 -36.39 -5.49
CA THR A 11 -2.89 -34.95 -5.42
C THR A 11 -2.56 -34.39 -4.03
N THR A 12 -2.93 -35.10 -2.97
CA THR A 12 -2.62 -34.72 -1.59
C THR A 12 -1.12 -34.66 -1.35
N GLU A 13 -0.39 -35.69 -1.77
CA GLU A 13 1.07 -35.74 -1.62
C GLU A 13 1.77 -34.63 -2.43
N LEU A 14 1.31 -34.38 -3.66
CA LEU A 14 1.83 -33.30 -4.52
C LEU A 14 1.69 -31.93 -3.85
N LEU A 15 0.54 -31.66 -3.24
CA LEU A 15 0.29 -30.41 -2.50
C LEU A 15 1.22 -30.28 -1.28
N GLN A 16 1.46 -31.37 -0.52
CA GLN A 16 2.42 -31.35 0.60
C GLN A 16 3.84 -31.03 0.14
N TRP A 17 4.27 -31.57 -1.01
CA TRP A 17 5.57 -31.21 -1.60
C TRP A 17 5.61 -29.76 -2.07
N ARG A 18 4.49 -29.24 -2.59
CA ARG A 18 4.38 -27.85 -3.00
C ARG A 18 4.49 -26.89 -1.81
N ASP A 19 3.89 -27.23 -0.67
CA ASP A 19 3.98 -26.45 0.58
C ASP A 19 5.41 -26.36 1.12
N ARG A 20 6.23 -27.38 0.85
CA ARG A 20 7.67 -27.39 1.13
C ARG A 20 8.50 -26.54 0.15
N LYS A 21 7.84 -25.75 -0.70
CA LYS A 21 8.44 -24.84 -1.71
C LYS A 21 9.27 -25.52 -2.80
N LEU A 22 9.05 -26.82 -3.06
CA LEU A 22 9.67 -27.50 -4.20
C LEU A 22 9.11 -26.96 -5.53
N SER A 23 9.95 -26.97 -6.56
CA SER A 23 9.57 -26.65 -7.93
C SER A 23 8.77 -27.79 -8.57
N PRO A 24 7.93 -27.52 -9.59
CA PRO A 24 7.19 -28.58 -10.29
C PRO A 24 8.07 -29.72 -10.83
N LYS A 25 9.31 -29.40 -11.23
CA LYS A 25 10.29 -30.40 -11.71
C LYS A 25 10.80 -31.30 -10.59
N GLU A 26 11.07 -30.74 -9.41
CA GLU A 26 11.53 -31.52 -8.26
C GLU A 26 10.41 -32.42 -7.72
N ILE A 27 9.18 -31.91 -7.66
CA ILE A 27 8.00 -32.67 -7.27
C ILE A 27 7.79 -33.83 -8.25
N ALA A 28 7.84 -33.57 -9.55
CA ALA A 28 7.73 -34.60 -10.58
C ALA A 28 8.79 -35.70 -10.42
N ARG A 29 10.04 -35.32 -10.12
CA ARG A 29 11.13 -36.27 -9.87
C ARG A 29 10.89 -37.12 -8.62
N GLN A 30 10.42 -36.52 -7.53
CA GLN A 30 10.15 -37.25 -6.27
C GLN A 30 9.01 -38.25 -6.43
N MET A 31 7.95 -37.87 -7.15
CA MET A 31 6.76 -38.68 -7.31
C MET A 31 6.81 -39.63 -8.51
N GLY A 32 7.90 -39.63 -9.29
CA GLY A 32 8.02 -40.42 -10.52
C GLY A 32 7.02 -40.00 -11.62
N LEU A 33 6.56 -38.75 -11.60
CA LEU A 33 5.55 -38.22 -12.52
C LEU A 33 6.17 -37.44 -13.67
N ARG A 34 5.41 -37.24 -14.75
CA ARG A 34 5.80 -36.32 -15.84
C ARG A 34 5.68 -34.87 -15.36
N PRO A 35 6.69 -34.00 -15.59
CA PRO A 35 6.61 -32.59 -15.20
C PRO A 35 5.39 -31.83 -15.74
N ALA A 36 4.89 -32.23 -16.92
CA ALA A 36 3.70 -31.65 -17.52
C ALA A 36 2.44 -31.92 -16.68
N ILE A 37 2.25 -33.15 -16.18
CA ILE A 37 1.10 -33.53 -15.33
C ILE A 37 1.12 -32.72 -14.04
N VAL A 38 2.28 -32.63 -13.39
CA VAL A 38 2.45 -31.85 -12.16
C VAL A 38 2.15 -30.37 -12.40
N SER A 39 2.66 -29.80 -13.50
CA SER A 39 2.43 -28.39 -13.83
C SER A 39 0.96 -28.10 -14.18
N GLU A 40 0.29 -29.02 -14.89
CA GLU A 40 -1.12 -28.92 -15.23
C GLU A 40 -2.02 -29.01 -14.00
N PHE A 41 -1.77 -29.98 -13.12
CA PHE A 41 -2.47 -30.10 -11.85
C PHE A 41 -2.31 -28.86 -10.96
N LEU A 42 -1.08 -28.38 -10.77
CA LEU A 42 -0.81 -27.19 -9.95
C LEU A 42 -1.50 -25.95 -10.49
N ARG A 43 -1.55 -25.80 -11.82
CA ARG A 43 -2.26 -24.71 -12.49
C ARG A 43 -3.76 -24.80 -12.18
N GLY A 44 -4.39 -25.94 -12.45
CA GLY A 44 -5.82 -26.14 -12.21
C GLY A 44 -6.20 -25.97 -10.73
N HIS A 45 -5.38 -26.48 -9.81
CA HIS A 45 -5.59 -26.28 -8.38
C HIS A 45 -5.48 -24.80 -7.97
N THR A 46 -4.48 -24.07 -8.49
CA THR A 46 -4.35 -22.63 -8.25
C THR A 46 -5.56 -21.85 -8.80
N GLU A 47 -6.09 -22.26 -9.95
CA GLU A 47 -7.29 -21.67 -10.56
C GLU A 47 -8.54 -21.92 -9.72
N LEU A 48 -8.70 -23.13 -9.20
CA LEU A 48 -9.80 -23.49 -8.31
C LEU A 48 -9.75 -22.69 -7.00
N LEU A 49 -8.58 -22.61 -6.36
CA LEU A 49 -8.40 -21.76 -5.17
C LEU A 49 -8.68 -20.28 -5.44
N ALA A 50 -8.31 -19.78 -6.62
CA ALA A 50 -8.61 -18.40 -7.03
C ALA A 50 -10.12 -18.17 -7.20
N GLN A 51 -10.80 -19.13 -7.82
CA GLN A 51 -12.25 -19.07 -7.99
C GLN A 51 -12.98 -19.14 -6.64
N GLU A 52 -12.59 -20.05 -5.75
CA GLU A 52 -13.16 -20.14 -4.40
C GLU A 52 -12.98 -18.85 -3.60
N ARG A 53 -11.80 -18.21 -3.69
CA ARG A 53 -11.57 -16.89 -3.07
C ARG A 53 -12.51 -15.85 -3.65
N GLN A 54 -12.62 -15.79 -4.97
CA GLN A 54 -13.49 -14.82 -5.65
C GLN A 54 -14.97 -15.02 -5.26
N GLU A 55 -15.43 -16.26 -5.16
CA GLU A 55 -16.79 -16.61 -4.72
C GLU A 55 -17.04 -16.21 -3.25
N LYS A 56 -16.03 -16.31 -2.39
CA LYS A 56 -16.08 -15.85 -1.00
C LYS A 56 -15.84 -14.34 -0.84
N GLY A 57 -15.52 -13.63 -1.91
CA GLY A 57 -15.12 -12.22 -1.86
C GLY A 57 -13.76 -11.98 -1.18
N GLU A 58 -12.93 -13.01 -1.04
CA GLU A 58 -11.59 -12.92 -0.47
C GLU A 58 -10.63 -12.24 -1.44
N LEU A 59 -9.70 -11.44 -0.90
CA LEU A 59 -8.69 -10.76 -1.69
C LEU A 59 -7.58 -11.72 -2.12
N ALA A 60 -7.00 -11.44 -3.29
CA ALA A 60 -5.79 -12.12 -3.75
C ALA A 60 -4.66 -12.02 -2.71
N PRO A 61 -3.75 -13.01 -2.64
CA PRO A 61 -2.63 -12.99 -1.71
C PRO A 61 -1.82 -11.70 -1.76
N LEU A 62 -1.46 -11.19 -0.58
CA LEU A 62 -0.60 -10.01 -0.45
C LEU A 62 0.82 -10.36 -0.93
N VAL A 63 1.36 -9.53 -1.81
CA VAL A 63 2.77 -9.56 -2.20
C VAL A 63 3.60 -8.73 -1.24
N GLY A 64 3.11 -7.54 -0.89
CA GLY A 64 3.77 -6.64 0.06
C GLY A 64 3.09 -5.28 0.14
N CYS A 65 3.44 -4.54 1.18
CA CYS A 65 3.16 -3.11 1.29
C CYS A 65 4.48 -2.36 1.46
N SER A 66 4.57 -1.16 0.90
CA SER A 66 5.76 -0.33 1.02
C SER A 66 5.41 1.13 1.24
N ILE A 67 6.35 1.89 1.81
CA ILE A 67 6.26 3.32 2.03
C ILE A 67 7.62 3.98 1.79
N ASN A 68 7.66 5.25 1.39
CA ASN A 68 8.91 5.99 1.29
C ASN A 68 9.59 6.16 2.65
N GLN A 69 10.92 6.01 2.68
CA GLN A 69 11.73 5.93 3.90
C GLN A 69 11.52 7.11 4.87
N GLY A 70 11.41 8.34 4.38
CA GLY A 70 11.26 9.54 5.21
C GLY A 70 9.98 9.53 6.06
N ALA A 71 8.93 8.84 5.61
CA ALA A 71 7.69 8.74 6.36
C ALA A 71 7.71 7.69 7.49
N ILE A 72 8.60 6.68 7.44
CA ILE A 72 8.75 5.66 8.49
C ILE A 72 9.13 6.30 9.82
N ALA A 73 10.18 7.13 9.79
CA ALA A 73 10.74 7.77 10.97
C ALA A 73 9.72 8.69 11.69
N GLU A 74 8.83 9.32 10.93
CA GLU A 74 7.84 10.24 11.47
C GLU A 74 6.56 9.53 11.98
N LEU A 75 6.12 8.48 11.29
CA LEU A 75 4.80 7.87 11.51
C LEU A 75 4.83 6.59 12.34
N LEU A 76 5.91 5.81 12.25
CA LEU A 76 5.99 4.47 12.84
C LEU A 76 7.04 4.35 13.94
N GLU A 77 8.08 5.18 13.93
CA GLU A 77 9.07 5.18 15.00
C GLU A 77 8.58 5.94 16.25
N PRO A 78 8.87 5.45 17.47
CA PRO A 78 8.51 6.16 18.68
C PRO A 78 9.26 7.51 18.74
N LYS A 79 8.52 8.61 18.85
CA LYS A 79 9.09 9.94 19.12
C LYS A 79 9.73 9.92 20.50
N ARG A 80 11.02 9.58 20.58
CA ARG A 80 11.79 9.69 21.82
C ARG A 80 11.87 11.17 22.18
N ASN A 81 11.34 11.53 23.35
CA ASN A 81 11.56 12.83 24.01
C ASN A 81 13.04 12.96 24.38
N ILE A 82 13.90 13.20 23.39
CA ILE A 82 15.29 13.60 23.65
C ILE A 82 15.26 15.11 23.84
N PHE A 83 15.10 15.54 25.09
CA PHE A 83 15.44 16.89 25.50
C PHE A 83 16.83 17.23 24.95
N GLY A 84 16.91 18.14 23.97
CA GLY A 84 18.17 18.75 23.55
C GLY A 84 18.75 18.36 22.18
N LYS A 85 18.08 17.58 21.33
CA LYS A 85 18.49 17.52 19.91
C LYS A 85 17.72 18.56 19.09
N LYS A 86 18.47 19.50 18.49
CA LYS A 86 18.01 20.36 17.38
C LYS A 86 17.13 19.51 16.46
N LYS A 87 15.92 20.00 16.15
CA LYS A 87 15.07 19.50 15.05
C LYS A 87 16.00 19.15 13.90
N SER A 88 16.18 17.86 13.65
CA SER A 88 16.80 17.40 12.42
C SER A 88 15.99 17.98 11.26
N SER A 89 16.68 18.24 10.17
CA SER A 89 16.19 18.80 8.92
C SER A 89 14.79 18.34 8.54
N ASP A 90 14.10 19.29 7.88
CA ASP A 90 12.78 19.30 7.24
C ASP A 90 12.59 18.19 6.17
N ASP A 91 13.07 16.97 6.41
CA ASP A 91 13.24 15.96 5.35
C ASP A 91 11.92 15.27 5.00
N SER A 92 10.97 15.13 5.94
CA SER A 92 9.62 14.72 5.59
C SER A 92 8.77 15.95 5.24
N LYS A 93 8.36 16.05 3.97
CA LYS A 93 7.45 17.11 3.48
C LYS A 93 5.99 16.88 3.92
N GLY A 94 5.75 16.15 5.01
CA GLY A 94 4.41 15.74 5.44
C GLY A 94 3.72 14.76 4.49
N MET A 95 4.48 14.15 3.56
CA MET A 95 3.97 13.28 2.51
C MET A 95 4.45 11.84 2.70
N ALA A 96 3.53 10.89 2.51
CA ALA A 96 3.82 9.47 2.46
C ALA A 96 3.24 8.87 1.17
N GLN A 97 3.99 7.96 0.56
CA GLN A 97 3.57 7.22 -0.62
C GLN A 97 3.50 5.75 -0.27
N ILE A 98 2.29 5.25 -0.04
CA ILE A 98 2.06 3.85 0.30
C ILE A 98 1.68 3.09 -0.95
N THR A 99 2.38 2.01 -1.26
CA THR A 99 2.01 1.06 -2.31
C THR A 99 1.63 -0.26 -1.68
N VAL A 100 0.50 -0.83 -2.09
CA VAL A 100 0.03 -2.16 -1.70
C VAL A 100 -0.06 -3.00 -2.96
N ALA A 101 0.47 -4.20 -2.93
CA ALA A 101 0.45 -5.11 -4.06
C ALA A 101 -0.11 -6.48 -3.64
N ARG A 102 -1.04 -6.98 -4.44
CA ARG A 102 -1.56 -8.35 -4.37
C ARG A 102 -1.31 -9.04 -5.70
N MET A 103 -1.19 -10.36 -5.71
CA MET A 103 -0.95 -11.10 -6.94
C MET A 103 -1.91 -12.26 -7.05
N GLU A 104 -2.50 -12.40 -8.22
CA GLU A 104 -3.27 -13.56 -8.61
C GLU A 104 -2.73 -14.13 -9.90
N LYS A 105 -2.39 -15.41 -9.89
CA LYS A 105 -1.67 -16.08 -11.00
C LYS A 105 -0.37 -15.33 -11.31
N ASN A 106 -0.31 -14.65 -12.45
CA ASN A 106 0.85 -13.87 -12.91
C ASN A 106 0.53 -12.38 -13.11
N ARG A 107 -0.55 -11.89 -12.48
CA ARG A 107 -0.98 -10.49 -12.58
C ARG A 107 -0.98 -9.85 -11.20
N TYR A 108 -0.34 -8.70 -11.13
CA TYR A 108 -0.34 -7.85 -9.96
C TYR A 108 -1.58 -6.96 -9.99
N LEU A 109 -2.23 -6.82 -8.85
CA LEU A 109 -3.13 -5.73 -8.53
C LEU A 109 -2.38 -4.82 -7.58
N VAL A 110 -2.20 -3.55 -7.94
CA VAL A 110 -1.37 -2.60 -7.20
C VAL A 110 -2.20 -1.37 -6.95
N SER A 111 -2.22 -0.88 -5.71
CA SER A 111 -2.66 0.48 -5.43
C SER A 111 -1.54 1.31 -4.86
N SER A 112 -1.57 2.59 -5.19
CA SER A 112 -0.65 3.57 -4.64
C SER A 112 -1.47 4.71 -4.06
N PHE A 113 -1.14 5.13 -2.84
CA PHE A 113 -1.82 6.16 -2.06
C PHE A 113 -0.81 7.25 -1.74
N LEU A 114 -1.07 8.48 -2.21
CA LEU A 114 -0.34 9.67 -1.79
C LEU A 114 -1.08 10.29 -0.61
N ILE A 115 -0.40 10.37 0.52
CA ILE A 115 -0.96 10.77 1.81
C ILE A 115 -0.25 12.03 2.27
N ASP A 116 -1.02 13.06 2.58
CA ASP A 116 -0.60 14.24 3.32
C ASP A 116 -1.04 14.05 4.78
N TYR A 117 -0.11 13.59 5.60
CA TYR A 117 -0.38 13.33 7.02
C TYR A 117 -0.21 14.58 7.89
N PHE A 118 0.11 15.75 7.31
CA PHE A 118 0.07 17.01 8.05
C PHE A 118 -1.28 17.70 7.97
N CYS A 119 -2.07 17.46 6.93
CA CYS A 119 -3.31 18.18 6.71
C CYS A 119 -4.36 17.39 5.91
N LEU A 120 -4.11 17.10 4.64
CA LEU A 120 -5.17 16.80 3.67
C LEU A 120 -5.60 15.33 3.59
N GLY A 121 -4.90 14.42 4.27
CA GLY A 121 -5.19 12.98 4.18
C GLY A 121 -4.81 12.41 2.82
N VAL A 122 -5.62 11.53 2.25
CA VAL A 122 -5.32 10.93 0.93
C VAL A 122 -5.54 11.95 -0.19
N LYS A 123 -4.44 12.45 -0.78
CA LYS A 123 -4.45 13.43 -1.89
C LYS A 123 -4.62 12.81 -3.27
N ASN A 124 -4.18 11.56 -3.43
CA ASN A 124 -4.32 10.82 -4.67
C ASN A 124 -4.32 9.32 -4.37
N ALA A 125 -5.06 8.56 -5.16
CA ALA A 125 -4.98 7.10 -5.13
C ALA A 125 -5.12 6.55 -6.55
N LEU A 126 -4.61 5.34 -6.77
CA LEU A 126 -4.82 4.61 -8.02
C LEU A 126 -4.93 3.12 -7.73
N LEU A 127 -5.65 2.40 -8.60
CA LEU A 127 -5.68 0.94 -8.65
C LEU A 127 -5.27 0.50 -10.07
N LYS A 128 -4.32 -0.42 -10.19
CA LYS A 128 -3.84 -0.91 -11.49
C LYS A 128 -3.65 -2.42 -11.48
N LYS A 129 -4.08 -3.07 -12.56
CA LYS A 129 -3.72 -4.45 -12.89
C LYS A 129 -2.54 -4.46 -13.87
N CYS A 130 -1.44 -5.12 -13.52
CA CYS A 130 -0.24 -5.15 -14.36
C CYS A 130 0.47 -6.52 -14.34
N ASP A 131 1.42 -6.71 -15.26
CA ASP A 131 2.38 -7.81 -15.20
C ASP A 131 3.57 -7.44 -14.31
N ARG A 132 4.50 -8.38 -14.17
CA ARG A 132 5.71 -8.22 -13.35
C ARG A 132 6.59 -7.06 -13.80
N ALA A 133 6.87 -6.93 -15.10
CA ALA A 133 7.76 -5.89 -15.61
C ALA A 133 7.20 -4.49 -15.29
N LYS A 134 5.89 -4.32 -15.48
CA LYS A 134 5.23 -3.05 -15.20
C LYS A 134 5.04 -2.80 -13.70
N TYR A 135 4.90 -3.84 -12.87
CA TYR A 135 4.98 -3.72 -11.41
C TYR A 135 6.36 -3.20 -10.96
N GLU A 136 7.45 -3.81 -11.44
CA GLU A 136 8.81 -3.41 -11.11
C GLU A 136 9.08 -1.95 -11.54
N MET A 137 8.62 -1.55 -12.72
CA MET A 137 8.67 -0.15 -13.17
C MET A 137 7.90 0.81 -12.26
N LEU A 138 6.70 0.43 -11.79
CA LEU A 138 5.90 1.26 -10.89
C LEU A 138 6.62 1.48 -9.55
N MET A 139 7.23 0.44 -8.99
CA MET A 139 7.99 0.54 -7.74
C MET A 139 9.21 1.45 -7.91
N GLN A 140 9.95 1.32 -9.03
CA GLN A 140 11.08 2.19 -9.36
C GLN A 140 10.65 3.65 -9.54
N ALA A 141 9.58 3.90 -10.28
CA ALA A 141 9.05 5.25 -10.49
C ALA A 141 8.58 5.89 -9.18
N THR A 142 8.00 5.09 -8.28
CA THR A 142 7.55 5.54 -6.95
C THR A 142 8.74 5.97 -6.09
N SER A 143 9.79 5.15 -6.01
CA SER A 143 11.03 5.49 -5.31
C SER A 143 11.69 6.75 -5.90
N ALA A 144 11.82 6.80 -7.24
CA ALA A 144 12.42 7.96 -7.93
C ALA A 144 11.62 9.26 -7.72
N GLY A 145 10.28 9.19 -7.71
CA GLY A 145 9.43 10.36 -7.49
C GLY A 145 9.56 10.99 -6.11
N PHE A 146 9.97 10.22 -5.10
CA PHE A 146 10.25 10.71 -3.76
C PHE A 146 11.74 10.99 -3.51
N GLY A 147 12.63 10.49 -4.37
CA GLY A 147 14.08 10.53 -4.13
C GLY A 147 14.50 9.68 -2.92
N GLU A 148 13.67 8.70 -2.54
CA GLU A 148 13.84 7.89 -1.34
C GLU A 148 13.67 6.40 -1.66
N GLU A 149 14.33 5.55 -0.89
CA GLU A 149 14.07 4.11 -0.94
C GLU A 149 12.66 3.80 -0.40
N LEU A 150 12.06 2.73 -0.93
CA LEU A 150 10.82 2.19 -0.40
C LEU A 150 11.13 1.14 0.67
N GLN A 151 10.55 1.32 1.84
CA GLN A 151 10.66 0.42 2.98
C GLN A 151 9.41 -0.44 3.08
N GLU A 152 9.59 -1.72 3.42
CA GLU A 152 8.48 -2.65 3.61
C GLU A 152 7.73 -2.36 4.92
N ILE A 153 6.40 -2.40 4.87
CA ILE A 153 5.52 -2.26 6.03
C ILE A 153 4.45 -3.34 6.02
N SER A 154 3.85 -3.60 7.18
CA SER A 154 2.72 -4.52 7.28
C SER A 154 1.44 -3.90 6.69
N LEU A 155 0.45 -4.73 6.35
CA LEU A 155 -0.86 -4.24 5.88
C LEU A 155 -1.57 -3.45 6.99
N GLU A 156 -1.41 -3.86 8.25
CA GLU A 156 -1.95 -3.19 9.42
C GLU A 156 -1.35 -1.78 9.58
N GLN A 157 -0.04 -1.63 9.38
CA GLN A 157 0.63 -0.33 9.38
C GLN A 157 0.16 0.55 8.22
N ALA A 158 0.04 -0.03 7.02
CA ALA A 158 -0.49 0.69 5.86
C ALA A 158 -1.92 1.20 6.11
N GLN A 159 -2.81 0.35 6.64
CA GLN A 159 -4.17 0.74 7.02
C GLN A 159 -4.18 1.81 8.12
N ALA A 160 -3.32 1.68 9.13
CA ALA A 160 -3.22 2.66 10.22
C ALA A 160 -2.86 4.05 9.69
N ILE A 161 -1.88 4.15 8.79
CA ILE A 161 -1.46 5.43 8.18
C ILE A 161 -2.55 5.99 7.27
N ILE A 162 -3.09 5.18 6.36
CA ILE A 162 -4.12 5.61 5.41
C ILE A 162 -5.36 6.09 6.14
N PHE A 163 -5.98 5.23 6.95
CA PHE A 163 -7.23 5.57 7.62
C PHE A 163 -7.02 6.58 8.75
N GLY A 164 -5.90 6.54 9.47
CA GLY A 164 -5.58 7.55 10.47
C GLY A 164 -5.46 8.95 9.87
N SER A 165 -4.83 9.06 8.69
CA SER A 165 -4.71 10.33 7.95
C SER A 165 -6.04 10.79 7.36
N ILE A 166 -6.90 9.87 6.92
CA ILE A 166 -8.28 10.17 6.48
C ILE A 166 -9.12 10.70 7.65
N ASP A 167 -9.10 10.02 8.78
CA ASP A 167 -9.88 10.43 9.96
C ASP A 167 -9.41 11.80 10.47
N TYR A 168 -8.09 12.03 10.49
CA TYR A 168 -7.52 13.33 10.82
C TYR A 168 -7.98 14.42 9.84
N ALA A 169 -7.84 14.21 8.53
CA ALA A 169 -8.26 15.18 7.52
C ALA A 169 -9.77 15.45 7.58
N ALA A 170 -10.58 14.42 7.87
CA ALA A 170 -12.02 14.56 8.07
C ALA A 170 -12.35 15.48 9.26
N SER A 171 -11.58 15.40 10.36
CA SER A 171 -11.72 16.32 11.50
C SER A 171 -11.41 17.79 11.16
N LEU A 172 -10.71 18.03 10.04
CA LEU A 172 -10.39 19.36 9.52
C LEU A 172 -11.36 19.82 8.41
N GLY A 173 -12.37 19.01 8.07
CA GLY A 173 -13.33 19.31 7.01
C GLY A 173 -12.93 18.83 5.61
N PHE A 174 -11.91 17.97 5.48
CA PHE A 174 -11.50 17.41 4.19
C PHE A 174 -12.06 15.99 3.97
N GLN A 175 -12.13 15.61 2.70
CA GLN A 175 -12.51 14.26 2.28
C GLN A 175 -11.34 13.67 1.47
N PRO A 176 -11.13 12.34 1.51
CA PRO A 176 -10.12 11.72 0.68
C PRO A 176 -10.42 11.95 -0.81
N HIS A 177 -9.37 11.93 -1.63
CA HIS A 177 -9.51 11.99 -3.08
C HIS A 177 -10.50 10.93 -3.60
N PRO A 178 -11.39 11.23 -4.57
CA PRO A 178 -12.41 10.29 -5.05
C PRO A 178 -11.87 8.92 -5.49
N ASP A 179 -10.71 8.90 -6.14
CA ASP A 179 -10.02 7.65 -6.55
C ASP A 179 -9.72 6.69 -5.39
N PHE A 180 -9.73 7.18 -4.15
CA PHE A 180 -9.58 6.34 -2.96
C PHE A 180 -10.68 5.27 -2.87
N GLU A 181 -11.90 5.57 -3.31
CA GLU A 181 -13.04 4.65 -3.20
C GLU A 181 -12.79 3.34 -3.97
N GLU A 182 -12.18 3.43 -5.14
CA GLU A 182 -11.77 2.25 -5.91
C GLU A 182 -10.49 1.64 -5.34
N ALA A 183 -9.49 2.46 -5.05
CA ALA A 183 -8.17 1.99 -4.61
C ALA A 183 -8.21 1.27 -3.25
N LYS A 184 -9.10 1.65 -2.32
CA LYS A 184 -9.19 1.04 -0.99
C LYS A 184 -9.59 -0.44 -1.05
N PHE A 185 -10.16 -0.93 -2.15
CA PHE A 185 -10.48 -2.35 -2.34
C PHE A 185 -9.27 -3.25 -2.02
N ILE A 186 -8.05 -2.83 -2.38
CA ILE A 186 -6.85 -3.62 -2.15
C ILE A 186 -6.51 -3.80 -0.66
N LEU A 187 -6.96 -2.87 0.19
CA LEU A 187 -6.67 -2.87 1.63
C LEU A 187 -7.50 -3.94 2.35
N GLY A 188 -8.64 -4.33 1.76
CA GLY A 188 -9.66 -5.13 2.41
C GLY A 188 -10.46 -4.32 3.43
N PRO A 189 -11.26 -5.00 4.26
CA PRO A 189 -11.99 -4.36 5.34
C PRO A 189 -11.05 -3.57 6.25
N ARG A 190 -11.50 -2.40 6.71
CA ARG A 190 -10.80 -1.62 7.72
C ARG A 190 -10.74 -2.45 9.00
N LEU A 191 -9.54 -2.59 9.56
CA LEU A 191 -9.33 -3.31 10.82
C LEU A 191 -10.09 -2.62 11.97
N GLU A 192 -10.66 -3.41 12.88
CA GLU A 192 -11.38 -2.90 14.05
C GLU A 192 -10.51 -2.03 14.96
N LYS A 193 -9.22 -2.37 15.04
CA LYS A 193 -8.21 -1.65 15.82
C LYS A 193 -7.05 -1.29 14.93
N LEU A 194 -6.79 0.00 14.82
CA LEU A 194 -5.63 0.55 14.13
C LEU A 194 -4.67 1.16 15.15
N GLN A 195 -3.38 1.05 14.89
CA GLN A 195 -2.37 1.85 15.58
C GLN A 195 -2.72 3.33 15.42
N LYS A 196 -2.58 4.12 16.49
CA LYS A 196 -2.75 5.57 16.40
C LYS A 196 -1.58 6.17 15.64
N ILE A 197 -1.90 6.94 14.62
CA ILE A 197 -0.92 7.72 13.84
C ILE A 197 -1.03 9.19 14.24
N GLU A 198 0.11 9.81 14.53
CA GLU A 198 0.17 11.23 14.85
C GLU A 198 0.28 12.06 13.58
N CYS A 199 -0.86 12.62 13.16
CA CYS A 199 -0.93 13.56 12.05
C CYS A 199 -0.73 15.01 12.52
N GLY A 200 -0.48 15.90 11.56
CA GLY A 200 -0.14 17.31 11.81
C GLY A 200 1.35 17.53 12.06
N ARG A 201 1.75 18.80 12.15
CA ARG A 201 3.12 19.22 12.46
C ARG A 201 3.11 20.07 13.71
N SER A 202 3.90 19.69 14.71
CA SER A 202 3.93 20.37 16.01
C SER A 202 2.55 20.49 16.68
N GLY A 203 1.70 19.47 16.52
CA GLY A 203 0.39 19.38 17.18
C GLY A 203 -0.75 20.14 16.50
N LYS A 204 -0.54 20.70 15.30
CA LYS A 204 -1.58 21.39 14.52
C LYS A 204 -1.52 21.05 13.03
N PRO A 205 -2.58 21.35 12.26
CA PRO A 205 -2.55 21.21 10.81
C PRO A 205 -1.46 22.08 10.19
N PHE A 206 -0.72 21.51 9.25
CA PHE A 206 0.30 22.23 8.50
C PHE A 206 0.11 21.95 7.01
N TYR A 207 -0.44 22.91 6.28
CA TYR A 207 -0.71 22.77 4.86
C TYR A 207 0.51 23.21 4.02
N ILE A 208 1.08 22.29 3.25
CA ILE A 208 2.08 22.63 2.23
C ILE A 208 1.38 22.63 0.88
N GLU A 209 1.35 23.79 0.22
CA GLU A 209 0.71 23.93 -1.07
C GLU A 209 1.39 23.06 -2.13
N GLY A 210 0.61 22.13 -2.67
CA GLY A 210 0.99 21.30 -3.80
C GLY A 210 0.59 21.95 -5.13
N PRO A 211 1.24 21.57 -6.24
CA PRO A 211 1.03 22.18 -7.56
C PRO A 211 -0.37 21.96 -8.15
N ARG A 212 -1.17 21.06 -7.56
CA ARG A 212 -2.53 20.72 -7.99
C ARG A 212 -3.61 21.16 -7.00
N ASP A 213 -3.22 21.85 -5.94
CA ASP A 213 -4.13 22.19 -4.86
C ASP A 213 -4.88 23.49 -5.16
N ASN A 214 -6.11 23.62 -4.63
CA ASN A 214 -6.80 24.89 -4.55
C ASN A 214 -6.57 25.50 -3.16
N SER A 215 -5.43 26.17 -3.01
CA SER A 215 -4.99 26.73 -1.73
C SER A 215 -5.99 27.69 -1.10
N GLY A 216 -6.69 28.50 -1.90
CA GLY A 216 -7.72 29.41 -1.42
C GLY A 216 -8.90 28.66 -0.76
N LYS A 217 -9.34 27.54 -1.36
CA LYS A 217 -10.37 26.69 -0.78
C LYS A 217 -9.88 26.00 0.50
N ILE A 218 -8.67 25.42 0.46
CA ILE A 218 -8.10 24.69 1.59
C ILE A 218 -7.92 25.60 2.81
N ILE A 219 -7.32 26.78 2.63
CA ILE A 219 -7.12 27.75 3.72
C ILE A 219 -8.46 28.21 4.30
N ARG A 220 -9.48 28.43 3.46
CA ARG A 220 -10.83 28.75 3.92
C ARG A 220 -11.41 27.64 4.78
N THR A 221 -11.32 26.38 4.33
CA THR A 221 -11.80 25.22 5.10
C THR A 221 -11.08 25.11 6.45
N LEU A 222 -9.77 25.34 6.51
CA LEU A 222 -9.03 25.35 7.78
C LEU A 222 -9.48 26.49 8.70
N ARG A 223 -9.71 27.70 8.18
CA ARG A 223 -10.26 28.81 8.97
C ARG A 223 -11.63 28.49 9.54
N GLU A 224 -12.51 27.89 8.74
CA GLU A 224 -13.86 27.50 9.16
C GLU A 224 -13.82 26.35 10.19
N SER A 225 -12.89 25.41 10.04
CA SER A 225 -12.81 24.22 10.90
C SER A 225 -12.08 24.46 12.22
N VAL A 226 -10.94 25.14 12.21
CA VAL A 226 -10.08 25.30 13.41
C VAL A 226 -9.81 26.76 13.78
N GLY A 227 -10.13 27.73 12.92
CA GLY A 227 -9.91 29.16 13.17
C GLY A 227 -8.51 29.65 12.83
N ASP A 228 -8.38 30.96 12.62
CA ASP A 228 -7.09 31.61 12.38
C ASP A 228 -6.14 31.42 13.58
N GLY A 229 -4.86 31.15 13.30
CA GLY A 229 -3.83 30.89 14.32
C GLY A 229 -3.72 29.43 14.80
N ASN A 230 -4.70 28.58 14.46
CA ASN A 230 -4.72 27.16 14.84
C ASN A 230 -4.25 26.20 13.73
N PHE A 231 -3.75 26.74 12.61
CA PHE A 231 -3.08 25.98 11.55
C PHE A 231 -1.94 26.82 10.98
N ASP A 232 -0.95 26.16 10.38
CA ASP A 232 0.11 26.79 9.59
C ASP A 232 -0.04 26.43 8.11
N TYR A 233 0.50 27.26 7.23
CA TYR A 233 0.64 26.90 5.83
C TYR A 233 1.94 27.46 5.24
N MET A 234 2.43 26.78 4.21
CA MET A 234 3.59 27.18 3.42
C MET A 234 3.19 27.19 1.95
N ALA A 235 3.40 28.32 1.28
CA ALA A 235 3.21 28.42 -0.17
C ALA A 235 4.22 27.50 -0.88
N GLY A 236 3.76 26.83 -1.93
CA GLY A 236 4.60 25.93 -2.72
C GLY A 236 5.65 26.73 -3.49
N VAL A 237 6.85 26.17 -3.66
CA VAL A 237 7.79 26.71 -4.65
C VAL A 237 7.26 26.29 -6.03
N PRO A 238 7.11 27.21 -7.01
CA PRO A 238 6.59 26.86 -8.33
C PRO A 238 7.36 25.70 -8.97
N ALA A 239 6.67 24.84 -9.72
CA ALA A 239 7.27 23.68 -10.41
C ALA A 239 8.38 24.06 -11.40
N GLU A 240 8.52 25.35 -11.70
CA GLU A 240 9.51 25.97 -12.59
C GLU A 240 10.91 26.07 -11.98
N PHE A 241 11.05 25.77 -10.68
CA PHE A 241 12.30 25.86 -9.93
C PHE A 241 12.91 24.49 -9.56
N PHE A 242 12.44 23.41 -10.18
CA PHE A 242 12.98 22.04 -10.05
C PHE A 242 13.33 21.43 -11.41
#